data_AF-A0A533SF76-F1
#
_entry.id   AF-A0A533SF76-F1
#
_cell.length_a   1.000
_cell.length_b   1.000
_cell.length_c   1.000
_cell.angle_alpha   90.00
_cell.angle_beta   90.00
_cell.angle_gamma   90.00
#
_symmetry.space_group_name_H-M   'P 1'
#
loop_
_entity.id
_entity.type
_entity.pdbx_description
1 polymer ?
#
loop_
_entity_poly.entity_id
_entity_poly.type
_entity_poly.pdbx_seq_one_letter_code
_entity_poly.pdbx_strand_id
1 'polypeptide(L)'
;MLAHVNQATGPRIGKYHVKSEDLDKLGAEAILSAIKHADLIVIDEVGPMELTSRRFKDAVQAALVCGKSLLGTVHRNAQDPLVQAIKTDRAVEVIEVTRENRDSLPNILLERLKTG
;
A
#
# COMPACT_ATOMS: atom_id res chain seq x y z
N MET A 1 -9.63 -3.11 12.27
CA MET A 1 -10.15 -4.14 11.34
C MET A 1 -10.90 -3.41 10.23
N LEU A 2 -10.33 -3.37 9.01
CA LEU A 2 -10.73 -2.49 7.90
C LEU A 2 -12.03 -2.92 7.17
N ALA A 3 -12.55 -4.10 7.51
CA ALA A 3 -13.75 -4.65 6.91
C ALA A 3 -14.52 -5.52 7.92
N HIS A 4 -15.87 -5.48 7.85
CA HIS A 4 -16.74 -6.36 8.64
C HIS A 4 -17.83 -6.97 7.76
N VAL A 5 -18.19 -8.23 8.03
CA VAL A 5 -19.22 -8.98 7.27
C VAL A 5 -20.63 -8.46 7.55
N ASN A 6 -20.87 -7.89 8.75
CA ASN A 6 -22.19 -7.44 9.21
C ASN A 6 -22.44 -5.93 9.09
N GLN A 7 -21.64 -5.22 8.28
CA GLN A 7 -21.83 -3.78 8.10
C GLN A 7 -22.79 -3.50 6.94
N ALA A 8 -23.73 -2.56 7.12
CA ALA A 8 -24.84 -2.32 6.19
C ALA A 8 -24.50 -1.35 5.04
N THR A 9 -23.37 -0.62 5.12
CA THR A 9 -23.03 0.48 4.21
C THR A 9 -21.52 0.51 3.90
N GLY A 10 -21.18 0.96 2.69
CA GLY A 10 -19.80 1.07 2.18
C GLY A 10 -19.59 0.28 0.88
N PRO A 11 -18.48 0.51 0.15
CA PRO A 11 -18.13 -0.28 -1.03
C PRO A 11 -18.03 -1.77 -0.67
N ARG A 12 -18.66 -2.63 -1.48
CA ARG A 12 -18.64 -4.08 -1.28
C ARG A 12 -17.53 -4.71 -2.12
N ILE A 13 -16.60 -5.39 -1.44
CA ILE A 13 -15.56 -6.20 -2.08
C ILE A 13 -15.80 -7.66 -1.67
N GLY A 14 -16.32 -8.47 -2.60
CA GLY A 14 -16.70 -9.86 -2.33
C GLY A 14 -17.83 -9.97 -1.30
N LYS A 15 -17.53 -10.56 -0.13
CA LYS A 15 -18.48 -10.70 1.00
C LYS A 15 -18.35 -9.63 2.08
N TYR A 16 -17.46 -8.65 1.90
CA TYR A 16 -17.12 -7.67 2.92
C TYR A 16 -17.54 -6.25 2.52
N HIS A 17 -18.00 -5.46 3.49
CA HIS A 17 -18.17 -4.03 3.35
C HIS A 17 -16.95 -3.31 3.92
N VAL A 18 -16.37 -2.40 3.13
CA VAL A 18 -15.18 -1.64 3.48
C VAL A 18 -15.57 -0.46 4.37
N LYS A 19 -14.86 -0.28 5.49
CA LYS A 19 -14.96 0.95 6.30
C LYS A 19 -14.12 2.06 5.68
N SER A 20 -14.67 2.72 4.66
CA SER A 20 -13.98 3.81 3.97
C SER A 20 -13.56 4.95 4.91
N GLU A 21 -14.30 5.20 6.00
CA GLU A 21 -13.92 6.21 7.00
C GLU A 21 -12.65 5.84 7.79
N ASP A 22 -12.48 4.57 8.16
CA ASP A 22 -11.28 4.11 8.89
C ASP A 22 -10.05 4.18 7.99
N LEU A 23 -10.23 3.87 6.70
CA LEU A 23 -9.17 3.94 5.69
C LEU A 23 -8.76 5.39 5.39
N ASP A 24 -9.74 6.29 5.26
CA ASP A 24 -9.51 7.72 5.04
C ASP A 24 -8.83 8.39 6.25
N LYS A 25 -9.28 8.07 7.47
CA LYS A 25 -8.76 8.69 8.69
C LYS A 25 -7.46 8.02 9.11
N LEU A 26 -7.44 6.72 9.34
CA LEU A 26 -6.26 6.06 9.90
C LEU A 26 -5.21 5.77 8.83
N GLY A 27 -5.62 5.18 7.70
CA GLY A 27 -4.69 4.78 6.64
C GLY A 27 -4.00 5.97 5.99
N ALA A 28 -4.78 6.92 5.48
CA ALA A 28 -4.21 8.08 4.81
C ALA A 28 -3.45 9.01 5.77
N GLU A 29 -3.94 9.24 7.00
CA GLU A 29 -3.21 10.10 7.96
C GLU A 29 -1.92 9.46 8.45
N ALA A 30 -1.88 8.13 8.62
CA ALA A 30 -0.63 7.44 8.94
C ALA A 30 0.43 7.65 7.85
N ILE A 31 0.06 7.53 6.58
CA ILE A 31 0.97 7.76 5.46
C ILE A 31 1.44 9.23 5.45
N LEU A 32 0.51 10.18 5.57
CA LEU A 32 0.83 11.62 5.58
C LEU A 32 1.69 12.02 6.79
N SER A 33 1.50 11.38 7.93
CA SER A 33 2.34 11.55 9.12
C SER A 33 3.75 11.00 8.90
N ALA A 34 3.86 9.80 8.33
CA ALA A 34 5.14 9.18 8.01
C ALA A 34 5.95 10.02 7.00
N ILE A 35 5.28 10.59 5.98
CA ILE A 35 5.90 11.55 5.05
C ILE A 35 6.54 12.73 5.81
N LYS A 36 5.94 13.20 6.90
CA LYS A 36 6.49 14.33 7.68
C LYS A 36 7.59 13.90 8.66
N HIS A 37 7.44 12.73 9.29
CA HIS A 37 8.16 12.44 10.54
C HIS A 37 9.02 11.16 10.52
N ALA A 38 8.81 10.26 9.56
CA ALA A 38 9.53 8.98 9.51
C ALA A 38 10.62 8.99 8.44
N ASP A 39 11.68 8.20 8.62
CA ASP A 39 12.72 7.98 7.61
C ASP A 39 12.34 6.87 6.62
N LEU A 40 11.53 5.91 7.08
CA LEU A 40 11.01 4.79 6.30
C LEU A 40 9.48 4.75 6.40
N ILE A 41 8.82 4.67 5.25
CA ILE A 41 7.38 4.50 5.13
C ILE A 41 7.10 3.04 4.79
N VAL A 42 6.21 2.39 5.54
CA VAL A 42 5.77 1.01 5.27
C VAL A 42 4.27 1.00 5.01
N ILE A 43 3.87 0.48 3.85
CA ILE A 43 2.46 0.33 3.46
C ILE A 43 2.19 -1.16 3.21
N ASP A 44 1.64 -1.83 4.23
CA ASP A 44 1.21 -3.21 4.10
C ASP A 44 -0.18 -3.25 3.47
N GLU A 45 -0.22 -3.69 2.22
CA GLU A 45 -1.35 -3.84 1.31
C GLU A 45 -1.84 -2.52 0.67
N VAL A 46 -1.60 -2.39 -0.64
CA VAL A 46 -2.35 -1.52 -1.55
C VAL A 46 -3.20 -2.44 -2.43
N GLY A 47 -4.42 -2.70 -1.95
CA GLY A 47 -5.31 -3.69 -2.52
C GLY A 47 -6.69 -3.13 -2.89
N PRO A 48 -7.57 -3.98 -3.46
CA PRO A 48 -8.89 -3.55 -3.92
C PRO A 48 -9.74 -2.83 -2.87
N MET A 49 -9.55 -3.13 -1.58
CA MET A 49 -10.27 -2.46 -0.49
C MET A 49 -9.74 -1.05 -0.26
N GLU A 50 -8.41 -0.90 -0.18
CA GLU A 50 -7.74 0.38 0.06
C GLU A 50 -7.90 1.34 -1.11
N LEU A 51 -7.94 0.81 -2.33
CA LEU A 51 -8.10 1.57 -3.56
C LEU A 51 -9.51 2.18 -3.73
N THR A 52 -10.47 1.80 -2.87
CA THR A 52 -11.79 2.46 -2.81
C THR A 52 -11.72 3.87 -2.21
N SER A 53 -10.69 4.17 -1.41
CA SER A 53 -10.48 5.49 -0.83
C SER A 53 -9.66 6.37 -1.76
N ARG A 54 -10.21 7.53 -2.13
CA ARG A 54 -9.46 8.54 -2.87
C ARG A 54 -8.34 9.15 -2.02
N ARG A 55 -8.62 9.44 -0.75
CA ARG A 55 -7.65 10.06 0.16
C ARG A 55 -6.45 9.15 0.42
N PHE A 56 -6.68 7.85 0.57
CA PHE A 56 -5.62 6.86 0.68
C PHE A 56 -4.76 6.83 -0.58
N LYS A 57 -5.38 6.78 -1.77
CA LYS A 57 -4.66 6.81 -3.04
C LYS A 57 -3.79 8.06 -3.20
N ASP A 58 -4.34 9.22 -2.87
CA ASP A 58 -3.61 10.49 -2.90
C ASP A 58 -2.42 10.47 -1.92
N ALA A 59 -2.59 9.89 -0.73
CA ALA A 59 -1.53 9.74 0.25
C ALA A 59 -0.42 8.77 -0.20
N VAL A 60 -0.78 7.63 -0.80
CA VAL A 60 0.20 6.69 -1.39
C VAL A 60 0.98 7.38 -2.51
N GLN A 61 0.30 8.14 -3.38
CA GLN A 61 0.95 8.87 -4.45
C GLN A 61 1.91 9.94 -3.91
N ALA A 62 1.53 10.65 -2.85
CA ALA A 62 2.41 11.58 -2.16
C ALA A 62 3.64 10.87 -1.56
N ALA A 63 3.45 9.67 -0.97
CA ALA A 63 4.55 8.89 -0.41
C ALA A 63 5.56 8.44 -1.46
N LEU A 64 5.09 8.03 -2.65
CA LEU A 64 5.95 7.63 -3.75
C LEU A 64 6.89 8.75 -4.24
N VAL A 65 6.47 10.01 -4.14
CA VAL A 65 7.24 11.16 -4.63
C VAL A 65 7.88 12.01 -3.53
N CYS A 66 7.75 11.63 -2.25
CA CYS A 66 8.27 12.42 -1.13
C CYS A 66 9.79 12.32 -0.94
N GLY A 67 10.46 11.46 -1.70
CA GLY A 67 11.91 11.27 -1.65
C GLY A 67 12.41 10.44 -0.46
N LYS A 68 11.51 9.86 0.35
CA LYS A 68 11.84 8.96 1.46
C LYS A 68 11.79 7.51 1.03
N SER A 69 12.51 6.65 1.76
CA SER A 69 12.44 5.20 1.57
C SER A 69 11.01 4.71 1.81
N LEU A 70 10.47 3.97 0.85
CA LEU A 70 9.14 3.40 0.89
C LEU A 70 9.23 1.90 0.63
N LEU A 71 8.66 1.10 1.53
CA LEU A 71 8.44 -0.33 1.34
C LEU A 71 6.94 -0.60 1.37
N GLY A 72 6.42 -1.34 0.40
CA GLY A 72 5.02 -1.71 0.43
C GLY A 72 4.68 -2.93 -0.39
N THR A 73 3.50 -3.46 -0.15
CA THR A 73 2.94 -4.60 -0.89
C THR A 73 1.78 -4.12 -1.73
N VAL A 74 1.71 -4.56 -2.99
CA VAL A 74 0.60 -4.27 -3.91
C VAL A 74 -0.10 -5.57 -4.26
N HIS A 75 -1.44 -5.57 -4.27
CA HIS A 75 -2.17 -6.77 -4.62
C HIS A 75 -1.92 -7.12 -6.10
N ARG A 76 -1.43 -8.33 -6.37
CA ARG A 76 -0.99 -8.78 -7.72
C ARG A 76 -2.01 -8.46 -8.81
N ASN A 77 -3.29 -8.74 -8.55
CA ASN A 77 -4.39 -8.63 -9.51
C ASN A 77 -5.16 -7.29 -9.43
N ALA A 78 -4.69 -6.31 -8.65
CA ALA A 78 -5.34 -5.00 -8.62
C ALA A 78 -5.18 -4.29 -9.97
N GLN A 79 -6.30 -3.82 -10.53
CA GLN A 79 -6.36 -3.15 -11.84
C GLN A 79 -6.52 -1.63 -11.72
N ASP A 80 -6.27 -1.05 -10.55
CA ASP A 80 -6.37 0.40 -10.36
C ASP A 80 -5.19 1.14 -11.02
N PRO A 81 -5.42 2.31 -11.63
CA PRO A 81 -4.35 3.12 -12.24
C PRO A 81 -3.16 3.40 -11.32
N LEU A 82 -3.38 3.55 -10.01
CA LEU A 82 -2.29 3.74 -9.04
C LEU A 82 -1.36 2.54 -9.01
N VAL A 83 -1.91 1.32 -8.97
CA VAL A 83 -1.12 0.09 -8.95
C VAL A 83 -0.37 -0.11 -10.26
N GLN A 84 -0.99 0.24 -11.38
CA GLN A 84 -0.30 0.19 -12.68
C GLN A 84 0.85 1.20 -12.73
N ALA A 85 0.63 2.43 -12.26
CA ALA A 85 1.68 3.44 -12.17
C ALA A 85 2.87 2.93 -11.35
N ILE A 86 2.63 2.39 -10.14
CA ILE A 86 3.66 1.79 -9.29
C ILE A 86 4.44 0.69 -10.02
N LYS A 87 3.75 -0.21 -10.72
CA LYS A 87 4.38 -1.33 -11.45
C LYS A 87 5.22 -0.89 -12.65
N THR A 88 4.89 0.24 -13.26
CA THR A 88 5.58 0.77 -14.45
C THR A 88 6.61 1.85 -14.14
N ASP A 89 6.63 2.35 -12.92
CA ASP A 89 7.56 3.38 -12.49
C ASP A 89 8.99 2.80 -12.42
N ARG A 90 9.92 3.43 -13.14
CA ARG A 90 11.33 3.02 -13.18
C ARG A 90 12.07 3.33 -11.87
N ALA A 91 11.54 4.24 -11.06
CA ALA A 91 12.08 4.55 -9.74
C ALA A 91 11.62 3.57 -8.66
N VAL A 92 10.64 2.71 -8.96
CA VAL A 92 10.11 1.71 -8.03
C VAL A 92 10.60 0.33 -8.44
N GLU A 93 11.24 -0.37 -7.52
CA GLU A 93 11.55 -1.77 -7.72
C GLU A 93 10.37 -2.65 -7.28
N VAL A 94 9.80 -3.38 -8.24
CA VAL A 94 8.69 -4.29 -7.97
C VAL A 94 9.16 -5.75 -8.10
N ILE A 95 8.97 -6.50 -7.02
CA ILE A 95 9.33 -7.92 -6.96
C ILE A 95 8.04 -8.73 -6.85
N GLU A 96 7.80 -9.64 -7.80
CA GLU A 96 6.72 -10.61 -7.67
C GLU A 96 7.09 -11.66 -6.62
N VAL A 97 6.31 -11.76 -5.55
CA VAL A 97 6.48 -12.80 -4.53
C VAL A 97 5.97 -14.13 -5.06
N THR A 98 6.85 -15.12 -5.12
CA THR A 98 6.55 -16.50 -5.50
C THR A 98 6.83 -17.43 -4.33
N ARG A 99 6.48 -18.72 -4.44
CA ARG A 99 6.78 -19.69 -3.37
C ARG A 99 8.27 -19.88 -3.18
N GLU A 100 9.03 -19.75 -4.26
CA GLU A 100 10.46 -20.00 -4.34
C GLU A 100 11.29 -18.85 -3.73
N ASN A 101 10.81 -17.61 -3.81
CA ASN A 101 11.54 -16.44 -3.28
C ASN A 101 11.03 -15.94 -1.93
N ARG A 102 9.86 -16.40 -1.45
CA ARG A 102 9.21 -15.91 -0.22
C ARG A 102 10.15 -15.88 0.99
N ASP A 103 10.92 -16.94 1.20
CA ASP A 103 11.73 -17.10 2.41
C ASP A 103 13.04 -16.31 2.36
N SER A 104 13.53 -15.99 1.16
CA SER A 104 14.78 -15.22 0.97
C SER A 104 14.53 -13.71 0.80
N LEU A 105 13.33 -13.31 0.40
CA LEU A 105 12.94 -11.91 0.18
C LEU A 105 13.24 -10.98 1.36
N PRO A 106 12.96 -11.32 2.63
CA PRO A 106 13.26 -10.43 3.74
C PRO A 106 14.73 -10.03 3.81
N ASN A 107 15.65 -10.97 3.57
CA ASN A 107 17.09 -10.69 3.56
C ASN A 107 17.48 -9.79 2.39
N ILE A 108 16.92 -10.04 1.20
CA ILE A 108 17.15 -9.20 0.00
C ILE A 108 16.70 -7.76 0.25
N LEU A 109 15.52 -7.58 0.85
CA LEU A 109 14.97 -6.26 1.15
C LEU A 109 15.79 -5.53 2.21
N LEU A 110 16.26 -6.23 3.25
CA LEU A 110 17.10 -5.64 4.29
C LEU A 110 18.42 -5.09 3.72
N GLU A 111 19.07 -5.81 2.81
CA GLU A 111 20.31 -5.31 2.20
C GLU A 111 20.07 -4.08 1.32
N ARG A 112 18.93 -4.00 0.63
CA ARG A 112 18.57 -2.83 -0.18
C ARG A 112 18.28 -1.60 0.65
N LEU A 113 17.53 -1.76 1.74
CA LEU A 113 17.17 -0.65 2.63
C LEU A 113 18.36 -0.08 3.41
N LYS A 114 19.47 -0.82 3.55
CA LYS A 114 20.72 -0.31 4.15
C LYS A 114 21.57 0.51 3.20
N THR A 115 21.34 0.40 1.88
CA THR A 115 22.24 0.92 0.84
C THR A 115 21.67 2.18 0.16
N GLY A 116 20.45 2.59 0.48
CA GLY A 116 19.83 3.85 0.06
C GLY A 116 19.89 4.89 1.17
#